data_AF-A0A2M9EJY4-F1
#
_entry.id   AF-A0A2M9EJY4-F1
#
_cell.length_a   1.000
_cell.length_b   1.000
_cell.length_c   1.000
_cell.angle_alpha   90.00
_cell.angle_beta   90.00
_cell.angle_gamma   90.00
#
_symmetry.space_group_name_H-M   'P 1'
#
loop_
_entity.id
_entity.type
_entity.pdbx_description
1 polymer ?
#
loop_
_entity_poly.entity_id
_entity_poly.type
_entity_poly.pdbx_seq_one_letter_code
_entity_poly.pdbx_strand_id
1 'polypeptide(L)'
;MTPLLQLHLTLPTWLHEFPFAAHYPGDEAKMALAIELSRRNVEAGSGGPFGAAIFGADDRLISIGVNRVVPMNCSVAHAEMMAFMLAQQRLQRPRLNRNDDGSAYGPVTLATSSMPCCQCFGASIWAGIDRLLMGARSQDVEALTHFDEGPLPHDWMGSLNQRGIEVVRDLQREAACEVLRSYTAGQGASY
;
A
#
# COMPACT_ATOMS: atom_id res chain seq x y z
N MET A 1 20.70 -27.99 -17.62
CA MET A 1 19.77 -27.85 -16.48
C MET A 1 19.12 -26.50 -16.59
N THR A 2 17.79 -26.45 -16.70
CA THR A 2 17.04 -25.19 -16.69
C THR A 2 17.15 -24.60 -15.29
N PRO A 3 17.52 -23.31 -15.12
CA PRO A 3 17.58 -22.70 -13.80
C PRO A 3 16.18 -22.66 -13.19
N LEU A 4 16.08 -23.07 -11.93
CA LEU A 4 14.88 -22.85 -11.13
C LEU A 4 14.80 -21.33 -10.87
N LEU A 5 13.85 -20.65 -11.52
CA LEU A 5 13.66 -19.22 -11.32
C LEU A 5 12.78 -18.99 -10.08
N GLN A 6 13.32 -18.29 -9.09
CA GLN A 6 12.60 -17.88 -7.88
C GLN A 6 12.69 -16.36 -7.72
N LEU A 7 11.60 -15.75 -7.29
CA LEU A 7 11.54 -14.32 -6.93
C LEU A 7 11.45 -14.19 -5.41
N HIS A 8 12.33 -13.39 -4.83
CA HIS A 8 12.33 -13.12 -3.40
C HIS A 8 12.26 -11.61 -3.16
N LEU A 9 11.13 -11.13 -2.62
CA LEU A 9 10.92 -9.75 -2.24
C LEU A 9 10.79 -9.67 -0.72
N THR A 10 11.54 -8.75 -0.10
CA THR A 10 11.59 -8.62 1.37
C THR A 10 11.19 -7.24 1.84
N LEU A 11 10.58 -7.22 3.01
CA LEU A 11 10.44 -6.01 3.81
C LEU A 11 11.75 -5.74 4.59
N PRO A 12 12.06 -4.47 4.87
CA PRO A 12 13.24 -4.11 5.66
C PRO A 12 13.14 -4.61 7.11
N THR A 13 14.30 -4.86 7.73
CA THR A 13 14.42 -5.51 9.05
C THR A 13 13.78 -4.73 10.19
N TRP A 14 13.69 -3.40 10.09
CA TRP A 14 13.02 -2.56 11.10
C TRP A 14 11.54 -2.89 11.27
N LEU A 15 10.92 -3.63 10.34
CA LEU A 15 9.56 -4.12 10.44
C LEU A 15 9.38 -5.38 11.29
N HIS A 16 10.47 -6.02 11.72
CA HIS A 16 10.38 -7.20 12.59
C HIS A 16 9.78 -6.87 13.97
N GLU A 17 9.96 -5.64 14.43
CA GLU A 17 9.44 -5.16 15.72
C GLU A 17 8.04 -4.54 15.59
N PHE A 18 7.44 -4.59 14.40
CA PHE A 18 6.15 -3.96 14.15
C PHE A 18 5.02 -4.73 14.85
N PRO A 19 4.10 -4.05 15.55
CA PRO A 19 3.08 -4.71 16.37
C PRO A 19 1.94 -5.27 15.51
N PHE A 20 2.17 -6.41 14.85
CA PHE A 20 1.18 -7.10 14.00
C PHE A 20 -0.09 -7.56 14.75
N ALA A 21 -0.02 -7.68 16.08
CA ALA A 21 -1.17 -8.04 16.92
C ALA A 21 -2.06 -6.85 17.30
N ALA A 22 -1.72 -5.63 16.87
CA ALA A 22 -2.48 -4.43 17.20
C ALA A 22 -3.82 -4.34 16.44
N HIS A 23 -4.78 -3.65 17.06
CA HIS A 23 -6.05 -3.25 16.46
C HIS A 23 -5.99 -1.77 16.10
N TYR A 24 -6.57 -1.41 14.96
CA TYR A 24 -6.57 -0.05 14.43
C TYR A 24 -8.00 0.42 14.18
N PRO A 25 -8.71 0.86 15.24
CA PRO A 25 -10.11 1.22 15.14
C PRO A 25 -10.30 2.48 14.30
N GLY A 26 -11.15 2.41 13.29
CA GLY A 26 -11.51 3.54 12.43
C GLY A 26 -10.49 3.85 11.32
N ASP A 27 -10.90 4.73 10.41
CA ASP A 27 -10.16 5.03 9.19
C ASP A 27 -8.91 5.88 9.48
N GLU A 28 -8.96 6.73 10.50
CA GLU A 28 -7.84 7.57 10.95
C GLU A 28 -6.70 6.74 11.53
N ALA A 29 -6.99 5.75 12.37
CA ALA A 29 -5.94 4.90 12.95
C ALA A 29 -5.24 4.07 11.86
N LYS A 30 -6.01 3.54 10.90
CA LYS A 30 -5.48 2.78 9.76
C LYS A 30 -4.63 3.66 8.84
N MET A 31 -5.08 4.88 8.56
CA MET A 31 -4.33 5.81 7.73
C MET A 31 -3.05 6.29 8.41
N ALA A 32 -3.10 6.59 9.72
CA ALA A 32 -1.92 6.95 10.49
C ALA A 32 -0.83 5.87 10.40
N LEU A 33 -1.23 4.59 10.39
CA LEU A 33 -0.32 3.48 10.20
C LEU A 33 0.36 3.49 8.83
N ALA A 34 -0.41 3.68 7.76
CA ALA A 34 0.13 3.73 6.39
C ALA A 34 1.13 4.89 6.21
N ILE A 35 0.82 6.06 6.79
CA ILE A 35 1.70 7.23 6.78
C ILE A 35 2.97 6.97 7.62
N GLU A 36 2.85 6.35 8.79
CA GLU A 36 4.00 6.01 9.63
C GLU A 36 4.94 5.01 8.96
N LEU A 37 4.39 4.01 8.25
CA LEU A 37 5.17 3.08 7.44
C LEU A 37 5.93 3.80 6.33
N SER A 38 5.28 4.74 5.65
CA SER A 38 5.91 5.59 4.63
C SER A 38 7.05 6.41 5.23
N ARG A 39 6.79 7.13 6.32
CA ARG A 39 7.78 7.97 7.02
C ARG A 39 9.01 7.16 7.44
N ARG A 40 8.82 6.02 8.11
CA ARG A 40 9.94 5.16 8.52
C ARG A 40 10.73 4.59 7.36
N ASN A 41 10.08 4.28 6.23
CA ASN A 41 10.77 3.77 5.06
C ASN A 41 11.75 4.80 4.47
N VAL A 42 11.38 6.08 4.52
CA VAL A 42 12.24 7.21 4.14
C VAL A 42 13.38 7.39 5.14
N GLU A 43 13.05 7.48 6.44
CA GLU A 43 14.04 7.73 7.50
C GLU A 43 15.09 6.63 7.61
N ALA A 44 14.70 5.38 7.38
CA ALA A 44 15.62 4.25 7.35
C ALA A 44 16.43 4.14 6.05
N GLY A 45 16.21 5.04 5.07
CA GLY A 45 16.81 4.95 3.73
C GLY A 45 16.47 3.64 3.01
N SER A 46 15.31 3.04 3.34
CA SER A 46 14.98 1.69 2.92
C SER A 46 14.01 1.62 1.73
N GLY A 47 13.62 2.76 1.15
CA GLY A 47 12.85 2.82 -0.08
C GLY A 47 12.16 4.17 -0.29
N GLY A 48 11.22 4.22 -1.24
CA GLY A 48 10.44 5.42 -1.52
C GLY A 48 9.41 5.77 -0.43
N PRO A 49 8.81 6.97 -0.50
CA PRO A 49 7.90 7.52 0.51
C PRO A 49 6.48 6.96 0.41
N PHE A 50 6.36 5.62 0.43
CA PHE A 50 5.07 4.95 0.32
C PHE A 50 4.96 3.78 1.30
N GLY A 51 3.83 3.73 1.99
CA GLY A 51 3.46 2.71 2.95
C GLY A 51 1.99 2.30 2.79
N ALA A 52 1.71 1.03 3.04
CA ALA A 52 0.37 0.45 2.91
C ALA A 52 0.13 -0.61 3.98
N ALA A 53 -1.14 -0.79 4.36
CA ALA A 53 -1.57 -1.78 5.34
C ALA A 53 -2.92 -2.39 4.98
N ILE A 54 -3.08 -3.69 5.22
CA ILE A 54 -4.31 -4.45 4.95
C ILE A 54 -4.95 -4.83 6.27
N PHE A 55 -6.24 -4.59 6.42
CA PHE A 55 -7.02 -4.87 7.62
C PHE A 55 -8.21 -5.78 7.34
N GLY A 56 -8.54 -6.62 8.32
CA GLY A 56 -9.77 -7.41 8.34
C GLY A 56 -10.98 -6.62 8.84
N ALA A 57 -12.12 -7.29 8.88
CA ALA A 57 -13.40 -6.72 9.32
C ALA A 57 -13.43 -6.31 10.81
N ASP A 58 -12.51 -6.85 11.62
CA ASP A 58 -12.37 -6.62 13.05
C ASP A 58 -11.27 -5.59 13.38
N ASP A 59 -10.90 -4.75 12.41
CA ASP A 59 -9.84 -3.74 12.53
C ASP A 59 -8.45 -4.31 12.85
N ARG A 60 -8.25 -5.63 12.67
CA ARG A 60 -6.95 -6.28 12.85
C ARG A 60 -6.08 -6.14 11.62
N LEU A 61 -4.81 -5.89 11.87
CA LEU A 61 -3.78 -5.87 10.83
C LEU A 61 -3.54 -7.28 10.26
N ILE A 62 -3.73 -7.44 8.96
CA ILE A 62 -3.44 -8.68 8.22
C ILE A 62 -1.99 -8.63 7.72
N SER A 63 -1.60 -7.52 7.08
CA SER A 63 -0.26 -7.33 6.53
C SER A 63 0.06 -5.86 6.31
N ILE A 64 1.32 -5.59 6.00
CA ILE A 64 1.84 -4.26 5.66
C ILE A 64 2.74 -4.36 4.43
N GLY A 65 2.98 -3.22 3.80
CA GLY A 65 3.96 -3.07 2.74
C GLY A 65 4.56 -1.67 2.74
N VAL A 66 5.79 -1.57 2.26
CA VAL A 66 6.46 -0.31 1.95
C VAL A 66 7.04 -0.41 0.55
N ASN A 67 7.33 0.72 -0.10
CA ASN A 67 7.97 0.70 -1.42
C ASN A 67 9.38 0.10 -1.31
N ARG A 68 9.65 -0.90 -2.16
CA ARG A 68 10.89 -1.66 -2.24
C ARG A 68 11.45 -1.76 -3.66
N VAL A 69 11.04 -0.85 -4.55
CA VAL A 69 11.38 -0.89 -5.97
C VAL A 69 12.89 -0.90 -6.18
N VAL A 70 13.60 0.11 -5.65
CA VAL A 70 15.04 0.25 -5.83
C VAL A 70 15.82 -0.81 -5.04
N PRO A 71 15.58 -1.04 -3.73
CA PRO A 71 16.33 -2.03 -2.97
C PRO A 71 16.21 -3.47 -3.49
N MET A 72 15.09 -3.81 -4.13
CA MET A 72 14.83 -5.15 -4.65
C MET A 72 15.00 -5.27 -6.17
N ASN A 73 15.40 -4.20 -6.87
CA ASN A 73 15.48 -4.14 -8.33
C ASN A 73 14.21 -4.70 -9.02
N CYS A 74 13.04 -4.33 -8.51
CA CYS A 74 11.76 -4.87 -8.93
C CYS A 74 10.73 -3.77 -9.06
N SER A 75 10.41 -3.35 -10.29
CA SER A 75 9.52 -2.22 -10.57
C SER A 75 8.13 -2.38 -9.94
N VAL A 76 7.65 -3.61 -9.77
CA VAL A 76 6.32 -3.87 -9.20
C VAL A 76 6.30 -3.86 -7.67
N ALA A 77 7.43 -3.72 -6.99
CA ALA A 77 7.54 -3.79 -5.52
C ALA A 77 7.07 -2.48 -4.83
N HIS A 78 5.88 -2.00 -5.19
CA HIS A 78 5.19 -0.87 -4.57
C HIS A 78 4.62 -1.27 -3.20
N ALA A 79 4.29 -0.29 -2.36
CA ALA A 79 3.80 -0.55 -1.00
C ALA A 79 2.54 -1.42 -0.99
N GLU A 80 1.56 -1.09 -1.84
CA GLU A 80 0.29 -1.80 -1.98
C GLU A 80 0.53 -3.22 -2.49
N MET A 81 1.42 -3.38 -3.47
CA MET A 81 1.77 -4.69 -4.02
C MET A 81 2.43 -5.59 -2.96
N MET A 82 3.39 -5.05 -2.20
CA MET A 82 4.02 -5.77 -1.10
C MET A 82 2.99 -6.18 -0.05
N ALA A 83 2.08 -5.28 0.33
CA ALA A 83 1.01 -5.57 1.28
C ALA A 83 0.07 -6.68 0.75
N PHE A 84 -0.37 -6.59 -0.51
CA PHE A 84 -1.21 -7.62 -1.13
C PHE A 84 -0.53 -8.98 -1.19
N MET A 85 0.71 -9.05 -1.69
CA MET A 85 1.45 -10.31 -1.80
C MET A 85 1.62 -10.96 -0.42
N LEU A 86 1.99 -10.18 0.59
CA LEU A 86 2.18 -10.69 1.95
C LEU A 86 0.86 -11.10 2.61
N ALA A 87 -0.23 -10.35 2.41
CA ALA A 87 -1.56 -10.73 2.87
C ALA A 87 -2.01 -12.07 2.26
N GLN A 88 -1.87 -12.20 0.93
CA GLN A 88 -2.30 -13.39 0.20
C GLN A 88 -1.48 -14.62 0.63
N GLN A 89 -0.15 -14.47 0.79
CA GLN A 89 0.72 -15.53 1.30
C GLN A 89 0.40 -15.86 2.76
N ARG A 90 0.14 -14.88 3.62
CA ARG A 90 -0.20 -15.13 5.03
C ARG A 90 -1.52 -15.88 5.18
N LEU A 91 -2.54 -15.47 4.42
CA LEU A 91 -3.88 -16.06 4.47
C LEU A 91 -4.03 -17.28 3.55
N GLN A 92 -3.01 -17.60 2.75
CA GLN A 92 -3.03 -18.63 1.70
C GLN A 92 -4.21 -18.46 0.73
N ARG A 93 -4.53 -17.22 0.37
CA ARG A 93 -5.73 -16.88 -0.41
C ARG A 93 -5.41 -15.81 -1.46
N PRO A 94 -5.65 -16.08 -2.76
CA PRO A 94 -5.34 -15.11 -3.83
C PRO A 94 -6.28 -13.91 -3.82
N ARG A 95 -7.54 -14.10 -3.41
CA ARG A 95 -8.53 -13.03 -3.27
C ARG A 95 -8.93 -12.88 -1.79
N LEU A 96 -8.53 -11.77 -1.18
CA LEU A 96 -8.55 -11.55 0.26
C LEU A 96 -9.96 -11.52 0.86
N ASN A 97 -10.97 -11.09 0.10
CA ASN A 97 -12.36 -11.04 0.55
C ASN A 97 -13.20 -12.31 0.25
N ARG A 98 -12.58 -13.39 -0.26
CA ARG A 98 -13.27 -14.67 -0.59
C ARG A 98 -12.58 -15.89 -0.04
N ASN A 99 -13.32 -16.80 0.60
CA ASN A 99 -12.84 -18.12 0.99
C ASN A 99 -12.70 -19.02 -0.25
N ASP A 100 -12.07 -20.18 -0.10
CA ASP A 100 -11.80 -21.13 -1.19
C ASP A 100 -13.09 -21.68 -1.84
N ASP A 101 -14.18 -21.75 -1.07
CA ASP A 101 -15.51 -22.14 -1.55
C ASP A 101 -16.28 -20.99 -2.23
N GLY A 102 -15.67 -19.81 -2.36
CA GLY A 102 -16.27 -18.62 -2.94
C GLY A 102 -17.16 -17.81 -1.99
N SER A 103 -17.36 -18.27 -0.74
CA SER A 103 -18.09 -17.50 0.27
C SER A 103 -17.32 -16.23 0.68
N ALA A 104 -18.03 -15.23 1.18
CA ALA A 104 -17.41 -14.01 1.67
C ALA A 104 -16.60 -14.29 2.94
N TYR A 105 -15.35 -13.82 2.97
CA TYR A 105 -14.53 -13.85 4.20
C TYR A 105 -14.85 -12.69 5.14
N GLY A 106 -15.16 -11.53 4.57
CA GLY A 106 -15.41 -10.29 5.29
C GLY A 106 -14.82 -9.11 4.52
N PRO A 107 -15.23 -7.88 4.86
CA PRO A 107 -14.66 -6.70 4.24
C PRO A 107 -13.16 -6.61 4.52
N VAL A 108 -12.38 -6.44 3.46
CA VAL A 108 -10.94 -6.21 3.53
C VAL A 108 -10.66 -4.76 3.19
N THR A 109 -9.95 -4.07 4.08
CA THR A 109 -9.60 -2.65 3.91
C THR A 109 -8.13 -2.50 3.58
N LEU A 110 -7.80 -1.81 2.48
CA LEU A 110 -6.47 -1.27 2.22
C LEU A 110 -6.42 0.17 2.72
N ALA A 111 -5.44 0.50 3.56
CA ALA A 111 -5.00 1.87 3.78
C ALA A 111 -3.65 2.09 3.10
N THR A 112 -3.52 3.16 2.32
CA THR A 112 -2.30 3.52 1.59
C THR A 112 -1.96 5.00 1.78
N SER A 113 -0.69 5.31 1.98
CA SER A 113 -0.22 6.67 2.24
C SER A 113 -0.50 7.63 1.09
N SER A 114 -0.59 7.11 -0.13
CA SER A 114 -0.97 7.85 -1.34
C SER A 114 -1.98 7.09 -2.18
N MET A 115 -2.65 7.81 -3.06
CA MET A 115 -3.50 7.23 -4.11
C MET A 115 -2.75 6.11 -4.86
N PRO A 116 -3.38 4.97 -5.15
CA PRO A 116 -2.74 3.93 -5.95
C PRO A 116 -2.48 4.38 -7.40
N CYS A 117 -1.25 4.16 -7.88
CA CYS A 117 -0.89 4.32 -9.28
C CYS A 117 -1.65 3.32 -10.17
N CYS A 118 -1.57 3.45 -11.50
CA CYS A 118 -2.29 2.60 -12.45
C CYS A 118 -2.09 1.08 -12.21
N GLN A 119 -0.89 0.67 -11.82
CA GLN A 119 -0.57 -0.72 -11.44
C GLN A 119 -1.32 -1.14 -10.17
N CYS A 120 -1.21 -0.35 -9.11
CA CYS A 120 -1.76 -0.70 -7.79
C CYS A 120 -3.30 -0.57 -7.78
N PHE A 121 -3.86 0.33 -8.58
CA PHE A 121 -5.28 0.40 -8.90
C PHE A 121 -5.77 -0.93 -9.48
N GLY A 122 -5.11 -1.43 -10.53
CA GLY A 122 -5.49 -2.70 -11.15
C GLY A 122 -5.33 -3.88 -10.17
N ALA A 123 -4.24 -3.89 -9.40
CA ALA A 123 -3.99 -4.94 -8.42
C ALA A 123 -5.03 -4.97 -7.29
N SER A 124 -5.53 -3.81 -6.85
CA SER A 124 -6.56 -3.71 -5.79
C SER A 124 -7.81 -4.51 -6.14
N ILE A 125 -8.21 -4.51 -7.41
CA ILE A 125 -9.37 -5.27 -7.91
C ILE A 125 -9.16 -6.78 -7.78
N TRP A 126 -7.95 -7.26 -8.11
CA TRP A 126 -7.61 -8.68 -8.13
C TRP A 126 -7.29 -9.21 -6.73
N ALA A 127 -6.61 -8.41 -5.91
CA ALA A 127 -6.35 -8.70 -4.51
C ALA A 127 -7.66 -8.89 -3.73
N GLY A 128 -8.75 -8.26 -4.16
CA GLY A 128 -10.07 -8.44 -3.56
C GLY A 128 -10.18 -7.70 -2.24
N ILE A 129 -9.89 -6.39 -2.26
CA ILE A 129 -10.30 -5.48 -1.19
C ILE A 129 -11.76 -5.07 -1.38
N ASP A 130 -12.38 -4.57 -0.32
CA ASP A 130 -13.73 -4.00 -0.31
C ASP A 130 -13.71 -2.50 0.03
N ARG A 131 -12.63 -2.00 0.64
CA ARG A 131 -12.44 -0.59 0.98
C ARG A 131 -11.02 -0.13 0.69
N LEU A 132 -10.88 1.04 0.06
CA LEU A 132 -9.63 1.75 -0.20
C LEU A 132 -9.64 3.07 0.57
N LEU A 133 -8.74 3.19 1.55
CA LEU A 133 -8.45 4.41 2.29
C LEU A 133 -7.16 5.00 1.73
N MET A 134 -7.16 6.29 1.37
CA MET A 134 -5.98 6.96 0.82
C MET A 134 -5.68 8.32 1.47
N GLY A 135 -4.38 8.58 1.66
CA GLY A 135 -3.85 9.84 2.19
C GLY A 135 -3.64 10.91 1.13
N ALA A 136 -2.43 10.97 0.57
CA ALA A 136 -2.07 11.90 -0.50
C ALA A 136 -2.80 11.56 -1.82
N ARG A 137 -3.09 12.57 -2.63
CA ARG A 137 -3.64 12.40 -3.99
C ARG A 137 -2.52 12.16 -5.00
N SER A 138 -2.87 11.61 -6.16
CA SER A 138 -1.93 11.49 -7.29
C SER A 138 -1.32 12.84 -7.68
N GLN A 139 -2.11 13.92 -7.64
CA GLN A 139 -1.64 15.29 -7.86
C GLN A 139 -0.54 15.71 -6.87
N ASP A 140 -0.62 15.27 -5.61
CA ASP A 140 0.36 15.60 -4.59
C ASP A 140 1.65 14.83 -4.83
N VAL A 141 1.53 13.55 -5.19
CA VAL A 141 2.68 12.71 -5.53
C VAL A 141 3.44 13.32 -6.71
N GLU A 142 2.75 13.63 -7.80
CA GLU A 142 3.36 14.19 -9.01
C GLU A 142 3.91 15.61 -8.80
N ALA A 143 3.29 16.42 -7.93
CA ALA A 143 3.76 17.79 -7.67
C ALA A 143 4.91 17.87 -6.66
N LEU A 144 4.95 16.97 -5.66
CA LEU A 144 5.92 17.02 -4.56
C LEU A 144 7.12 16.10 -4.79
N THR A 145 7.06 15.22 -5.79
CA THR A 145 8.10 14.24 -6.10
C THR A 145 8.32 14.16 -7.62
N HIS A 146 9.19 13.23 -8.05
CA HIS A 146 9.39 12.90 -9.46
C HIS A 146 8.65 11.63 -9.89
N PHE A 147 7.74 11.11 -9.07
CA PHE A 147 7.00 9.88 -9.35
C PHE A 147 5.84 10.15 -10.32
N ASP A 148 5.58 9.16 -11.18
CA ASP A 148 4.49 9.14 -12.15
C ASP A 148 3.44 8.12 -11.69
N GLU A 149 2.18 8.55 -11.61
CA GLU A 149 1.05 7.70 -11.19
C GLU A 149 0.48 6.88 -12.36
N GLY A 150 0.90 7.21 -13.58
CA GLY A 150 0.48 6.54 -14.81
C GLY A 150 -0.98 6.81 -15.19
N PRO A 151 -1.41 6.28 -16.33
CA PRO A 151 -2.75 6.55 -16.86
C PRO A 151 -3.82 5.78 -16.11
N LEU A 152 -4.59 6.47 -15.27
CA LEU A 152 -5.81 5.94 -14.69
C LEU A 152 -7.03 6.21 -15.59
N PRO A 153 -8.08 5.37 -15.53
CA PRO A 153 -9.36 5.70 -16.14
C PRO A 153 -9.87 7.05 -15.62
N HIS A 154 -10.53 7.83 -16.48
CA HIS A 154 -11.08 9.14 -16.11
C HIS A 154 -11.96 9.07 -14.84
N ASP A 155 -12.84 8.06 -14.75
CA ASP A 155 -13.62 7.75 -13.55
C ASP A 155 -13.11 6.49 -12.85
N TRP A 156 -11.87 6.55 -12.37
CA TRP A 156 -11.25 5.43 -11.66
C TRP A 156 -12.01 5.07 -10.36
N MET A 157 -12.54 6.07 -9.63
CA MET A 157 -13.33 5.83 -8.42
C MET A 157 -14.64 5.11 -8.75
N GLY A 158 -15.38 5.58 -9.75
CA GLY A 158 -16.59 4.89 -10.21
C GLY A 158 -16.29 3.47 -10.68
N SER A 159 -15.14 3.24 -11.30
CA SER A 159 -14.68 1.91 -11.70
C SER A 159 -14.42 0.97 -10.51
N LEU A 160 -13.95 1.50 -9.37
CA LEU A 160 -13.82 0.73 -8.12
C LEU A 160 -15.17 0.51 -7.44
N ASN A 161 -15.99 1.57 -7.34
CA ASN A 161 -17.32 1.52 -6.72
C ASN A 161 -18.25 0.51 -7.42
N GLN A 162 -18.24 0.45 -8.77
CA GLN A 162 -19.00 -0.54 -9.55
C GLN A 162 -18.60 -1.99 -9.25
N ARG A 163 -17.41 -2.20 -8.69
CA ARG A 163 -16.89 -3.50 -8.27
C ARG A 163 -17.09 -3.76 -6.76
N GLY A 164 -17.84 -2.88 -6.09
CA GLY A 164 -18.10 -2.97 -4.65
C GLY A 164 -16.94 -2.52 -3.77
N ILE A 165 -15.99 -1.75 -4.32
CA ILE A 165 -14.85 -1.22 -3.58
C ILE A 165 -15.15 0.23 -3.20
N GLU A 166 -15.42 0.49 -1.93
CA GLU A 166 -15.60 1.85 -1.41
C GLU A 166 -14.27 2.61 -1.42
N VAL A 167 -14.29 3.88 -1.80
CA VAL A 167 -13.10 4.75 -1.79
C VAL A 167 -13.29 5.91 -0.82
N VAL A 168 -12.42 6.00 0.18
CA VAL A 168 -12.33 7.11 1.13
C VAL A 168 -11.04 7.88 0.88
N ARG A 169 -11.15 9.19 0.66
CA ARG A 169 -10.04 10.04 0.24
C ARG A 169 -9.67 11.07 1.30
N ASP A 170 -8.49 11.65 1.11
CA ASP A 170 -7.99 12.82 1.82
C ASP A 170 -7.83 12.59 3.34
N LEU A 171 -7.68 11.33 3.76
CA LEU A 171 -7.47 10.99 5.16
C LEU A 171 -6.06 11.41 5.57
N GLN A 172 -5.94 12.36 6.49
CA GLN A 172 -4.65 12.88 6.94
C GLN A 172 -3.73 13.31 5.78
N ARG A 173 -4.32 13.86 4.70
CA ARG A 173 -3.61 14.22 3.46
C ARG A 173 -2.37 15.06 3.70
N GLU A 174 -2.44 16.06 4.58
CA GLU A 174 -1.29 16.94 4.87
C GLU A 174 -0.12 16.16 5.48
N ALA A 175 -0.39 15.25 6.42
CA ALA A 175 0.64 14.41 7.03
C ALA A 175 1.28 13.46 5.98
N ALA A 176 0.49 12.93 5.05
CA ALA A 176 1.01 12.15 3.94
C ALA A 176 1.88 12.99 2.99
N CYS A 177 1.44 14.21 2.64
CA CYS A 177 2.20 15.14 1.82
C CYS A 177 3.53 15.56 2.47
N GLU A 178 3.56 15.69 3.80
CA GLU A 178 4.80 16.04 4.51
C GLU A 178 5.88 14.97 4.38
N VAL A 179 5.51 13.69 4.34
CA VAL A 179 6.45 12.60 4.08
C VAL A 179 7.00 12.69 2.65
N LEU A 180 6.15 13.00 1.66
CA LEU A 180 6.58 13.21 0.27
C LEU A 180 7.60 14.36 0.16
N ARG A 181 7.31 15.51 0.80
CA ARG A 181 8.24 16.66 0.84
C ARG A 181 9.57 16.29 1.49
N SER A 182 9.52 15.59 2.63
CA SER A 182 10.70 15.17 3.38
C SER A 182 11.62 14.28 2.53
N TYR A 183 11.03 13.35 1.77
CA TYR A 183 11.79 12.48 0.87
C TYR A 183 12.51 13.27 -0.23
N THR A 184 11.82 14.16 -0.93
CA THR A 184 12.42 14.98 -1.99
C THR A 184 13.51 15.92 -1.45
N ALA A 185 13.29 16.52 -0.28
CA ALA A 185 14.29 17.36 0.39
C ALA A 185 15.56 16.56 0.77
N GLY A 186 15.39 15.31 1.23
CA GLY A 186 16.49 14.42 1.56
C GLY A 186 17.30 13.95 0.35
N GLN A 187 16.68 13.81 -0.83
CA GLN A 187 17.39 13.51 -2.07
C GLN A 187 18.30 14.67 -2.51
N GLY A 188 17.89 15.93 -2.29
CA GLY A 188 18.73 17.10 -2.59
C GLY A 188 19.96 17.24 -1.69
N ALA A 189 19.99 16.56 -0.53
CA ALA A 189 21.15 16.54 0.37
C ALA A 189 22.18 15.44 0.04
N SER A 190 21.83 14.53 -0.87
CA SER A 190 22.72 13.49 -1.39
C SER A 190 23.29 13.96 -2.72
N TYR A 191 24.49 14.55 -2.69
CA TYR A 191 25.20 15.11 -3.86
C TYR A 191 25.38 14.11 -5.00
#